data_AF-A0AAD4SL64-F1
#
_entry.id   AF-A0AAD4SL64-F1
#
_cell.length_a   1.000
_cell.length_b   1.000
_cell.length_c   1.000
_cell.angle_alpha   90.00
_cell.angle_beta   90.00
_cell.angle_gamma   90.00
#
_symmetry.space_group_name_H-M   'P 1'
#
loop_
_entity.id
_entity.type
_entity.pdbx_description
1 polymer ?
#
loop_
_entity_poly.entity_id
_entity_poly.type
_entity_poly.pdbx_seq_one_letter_code
_entity_poly.pdbx_strand_id
1 'polypeptide(L)' 'MALVKYIKDTPDRWQNIANEVGGKSAEEVERHYRTLVEDIQRIDAFQVPSITKL' A
#
# COMPACT_ATOMS: atom_id res chain seq x y z
N MET A 1 -7.23 3.46 -8.74
CA MET A 1 -7.90 3.87 -7.48
C MET A 1 -8.07 2.71 -6.49
N ALA A 2 -7.46 1.54 -6.77
CA ALA A 2 -7.72 0.28 -6.09
C ALA A 2 -7.48 0.31 -4.56
N LEU A 3 -6.37 0.85 -4.07
CA LEU A 3 -6.06 0.83 -2.62
C LEU A 3 -7.07 1.62 -1.77
N VAL A 4 -7.65 2.68 -2.33
CA VAL A 4 -8.65 3.52 -1.66
C VAL A 4 -10.04 2.87 -1.73
N LYS A 5 -10.33 2.17 -2.82
CA LYS A 5 -11.60 1.47 -3.05
C LYS A 5 -11.74 0.18 -2.23
N TYR A 6 -10.65 -0.58 -2.10
CA TYR A 6 -10.63 -1.85 -1.38
C TYR A 6 -9.88 -1.68 -0.04
N ILE A 7 -10.60 -1.17 0.96
CA ILE A 7 -10.08 -0.91 2.29
C ILE A 7 -9.67 -2.21 3.01
N LYS A 8 -8.91 -2.05 4.10
CA LYS A 8 -8.56 -3.16 5.00
C LYS A 8 -9.84 -3.93 5.39
N ASP A 9 -9.77 -5.26 5.34
CA ASP A 9 -10.87 -6.20 5.61
C ASP A 9 -11.94 -6.38 4.52
N THR A 10 -11.76 -5.77 3.34
CA THR A 10 -12.54 -6.17 2.16
C THR A 10 -12.27 -7.66 1.85
N PRO A 11 -13.29 -8.52 1.70
CA PRO A 11 -13.10 -9.90 1.25
C PRO A 11 -12.33 -9.93 -0.08
N ASP A 12 -11.41 -10.88 -0.22
CA ASP A 12 -10.58 -11.03 -1.43
C ASP A 12 -9.87 -9.73 -1.88
N ARG A 13 -9.54 -8.85 -0.92
CA ARG A 13 -8.95 -7.52 -1.15
C ARG A 13 -7.85 -7.54 -2.22
N TRP A 14 -6.91 -8.47 -2.09
CA TRP A 14 -5.77 -8.57 -3.00
C TRP A 14 -6.16 -8.98 -4.41
N GLN A 15 -7.11 -9.90 -4.55
CA GLN A 15 -7.65 -10.30 -5.84
C GLN A 15 -8.40 -9.15 -6.51
N ASN A 16 -9.20 -8.41 -5.75
CA ASN A 16 -9.93 -7.24 -6.23
C ASN A 16 -9.00 -6.12 -6.71
N ILE A 17 -7.91 -5.88 -5.99
CA ILE A 17 -6.87 -4.93 -6.41
C ILE A 17 -6.18 -5.41 -7.69
N ALA A 18 -5.75 -6.68 -7.73
CA ALA A 18 -5.08 -7.28 -8.89
C ALA A 18 -5.92 -7.19 -10.16
N ASN A 19 -7.23 -7.47 -10.07
CA ASN A 19 -8.17 -7.35 -11.17
C ASN A 19 -8.32 -5.91 -11.67
N GLU A 20 -8.28 -4.91 -10.78
CA GLU A 20 -8.43 -3.50 -11.15
C GLU A 20 -7.15 -2.89 -11.74
N VAL A 21 -5.98 -3.23 -11.19
CA VAL A 21 -4.70 -2.70 -11.70
C VAL A 21 -4.21 -3.44 -12.94
N GLY A 22 -4.55 -4.72 -13.07
CA GLY A 22 -4.08 -5.60 -14.14
C GLY A 22 -2.58 -5.91 -14.06
N GLY A 23 -2.16 -6.98 -14.75
CA GLY A 23 -0.74 -7.29 -14.95
C GLY A 23 0.04 -7.79 -13.73
N LYS A 24 -0.63 -8.13 -12.61
CA LYS A 24 -0.03 -8.71 -11.40
C LYS A 24 -0.96 -9.75 -10.78
N SER A 25 -0.39 -10.77 -10.13
CA SER A 25 -1.17 -11.69 -9.29
C SER A 25 -1.57 -11.04 -7.96
N ALA A 26 -2.55 -11.64 -7.26
CA ALA A 26 -2.92 -11.21 -5.92
C ALA A 26 -1.74 -11.28 -4.94
N GLU A 27 -0.90 -12.32 -5.02
CA GLU A 27 0.28 -12.45 -4.15
C GLU A 27 1.33 -11.38 -4.46
N GLU A 28 1.53 -11.05 -5.74
CA GLU A 28 2.44 -9.97 -6.12
C GLU A 28 1.97 -8.63 -5.57
N VAL A 29 0.68 -8.33 -5.69
CA VAL A 29 0.07 -7.13 -5.13
C VAL A 29 0.27 -7.05 -3.61
N GLU A 30 0.00 -8.14 -2.88
CA GLU A 30 0.20 -8.20 -1.42
C GLU A 30 1.67 -7.94 -1.04
N ARG A 31 2.61 -8.60 -1.74
CA ARG A 31 4.05 -8.40 -1.52
C ARG A 31 4.46 -6.94 -1.71
N HIS A 32 4.02 -6.32 -2.81
CA HIS A 32 4.30 -4.91 -3.08
C HIS A 32 3.68 -3.98 -2.03
N TYR A 33 2.46 -4.26 -1.57
CA TYR A 33 1.84 -3.50 -0.50
C TYR A 33 2.64 -3.60 0.81
N ARG A 34 3.11 -4.79 1.19
CA ARG A 34 3.94 -4.97 2.38
C ARG A 34 5.22 -4.15 2.31
N THR A 35 5.92 -4.15 1.18
CA THR A 35 7.11 -3.30 0.98
C THR A 35 6.78 -1.82 1.14
N LEU A 36 5.66 -1.37 0.56
CA LEU A 36 5.22 0.02 0.71
C LEU A 36 4.95 0.39 2.18
N VAL A 37 4.30 -0.49 2.94
CA VAL A 37 4.05 -0.27 4.38
C VAL A 37 5.37 -0.21 5.15
N GLU A 38 6.30 -1.13 4.88
CA GLU A 38 7.63 -1.14 5.51
C GLU A 38 8.46 0.11 5.16
N ASP A 39 8.32 0.65 3.95
CA ASP A 39 8.98 1.89 3.53
C ASP A 39 8.38 3.11 4.25
N ILE A 40 7.04 3.20 4.34
CA ILE A 40 6.35 4.26 5.09
C ILE A 40 6.74 4.21 6.57
N GLN A 41 6.74 3.03 7.18
CA GLN A 41 7.14 2.85 8.58
C GLN A 41 8.59 3.30 8.80
N ARG A 42 9.49 3.04 7.85
CA ARG A 42 10.86 3.55 7.91
C ARG A 42 10.88 5.08 7.83
N ILE A 43 10.16 5.68 6.90
CA ILE A 43 10.07 7.15 6.78
C ILE A 43 9.57 7.79 8.09
N ASP A 44 8.50 7.24 8.67
CA ASP A 44 7.92 7.74 9.92
C ASP A 44 8.87 7.55 11.11
N ALA A 45 9.55 6.39 11.19
CA ALA A 45 10.51 6.09 12.24
C ALA A 45 11.77 6.96 12.16
N PHE A 46 12.15 7.40 10.95
CA PHE A 46 13.34 8.22 10.74
C PHE A 46 13.12 9.71 10.94
N GLN A 47 11.91 10.20 11.30
CA GLN A 47 11.56 11.62 11.45
C GLN A 47 12.53 12.52 10.68
N VAL A 48 12.42 12.56 9.35
CA VAL A 48 13.02 13.70 8.63
C VAL A 48 12.42 14.92 9.33
N PRO A 49 13.21 15.81 9.96
CA PRO A 49 12.66 16.97 10.62
C PRO A 49 11.80 17.67 9.58
N SER A 50 10.50 17.79 9.85
CA SER A 50 9.58 18.43 8.92
C SER A 50 10.04 19.88 8.74
N ILE A 51 10.82 20.17 7.69
CA ILE A 51 11.09 21.53 7.25
C ILE A 51 9.88 22.04 6.46
N THR A 52 8.66 21.83 6.97
CA THR A 52 7.46 22.57 6.55
C THR A 52 6.39 22.43 7.63
N LYS A 53 6.67 22.99 8.80
CA LYS A 53 5.61 23.53 9.65
C LYS A 53 5.90 25.03 9.85
N LEU A 54 5.71 25.79 8.77
CA LEU A 54 5.49 27.23 8.74
C LEU A 54 4.44 27.52 7.66
#